data_AF-A0A0M3KAC5-F1
#
_entry.id   AF-A0A0M3KAC5-F1
#
_cell.length_a   1.000
_cell.length_b   1.000
_cell.length_c   1.000
_cell.angle_alpha   90.00
_cell.angle_beta   90.00
_cell.angle_gamma   90.00
#
_symmetry.space_group_name_H-M   'P 1'
#
loop_
_entity.id
_entity.type
_entity.pdbx_description
1 polymer ?
#
loop_
_entity_poly.entity_id
_entity_poly.type
_entity_poly.pdbx_seq_one_letter_code
_entity_poly.pdbx_strand_id
1 'polypeptide(L)'
;MCRLYARIGLPLEFITIECIAAPVSRYVDPPVRVIGHDYRRERDLSSLSEAEINDQKQRLMTPIEPRVDKKWVDELKRRKCFGLEYFIAALISRGAVVKDQILRSEERKDGFMRKILKNFDHDREVTLETLERLLNAIDERRETPSLLATFDSIKENLQSHPDDLTKIYEKEKQGDYRRVRKVVLTPTRMLLVVPELLMGNRVLRKFDGTGDKALRIQFRDDNGEALKLNQVGQTIINVTVHNTMRRGIYISDRHFIYLASSNSQMRDSGCYFFDEGEDGKQVEEIRNQLGIFNKSNIPKLMARIGQCFTQAKLRHKHYNQTFDIIGGRDTSGEPYTFSDGCGRISVKYAEDIASDLDLGNCVPSCFQIRFRGIKGVVSVDPWLSDRTEWSQKYSVPDNREKYKRKNKLRVHFRPSQNKFHGSVEMYIEIVKYSSPTGVCLNRPFIAILDQVSAMQGYKLHCRMTDRICELLDRQLMELAEALMLENRYVNIVLMKLLLFS
;
A
#
# COMPACT_ATOMS: atom_id res chain seq x y z
N MET A 1 16.86 17.80 26.24
CA MET A 1 17.59 16.53 26.48
C MET A 1 17.04 15.48 25.52
N CYS A 2 17.71 15.28 24.39
CA CYS A 2 17.25 14.38 23.33
C CYS A 2 17.46 12.92 23.76
N ARG A 3 16.51 12.02 23.46
CA ARG A 3 16.50 10.59 23.83
C ARG A 3 17.75 9.80 23.38
N LEU A 4 18.60 10.37 22.53
CA LEU A 4 19.91 9.82 22.14
C LEU A 4 20.90 9.68 23.31
N TYR A 5 20.83 10.55 24.33
CA TYR A 5 21.79 10.52 25.44
C TYR A 5 21.60 9.33 26.39
N ALA A 6 20.42 8.69 26.38
CA ALA A 6 20.06 7.66 27.37
C ALA A 6 20.36 6.22 26.93
N ARG A 7 20.74 5.96 25.67
CA ARG A 7 20.87 4.59 25.14
C ARG A 7 22.28 4.15 24.75
N ILE A 8 23.22 5.07 24.56
CA ILE A 8 24.54 4.74 24.00
C ILE A 8 25.56 4.72 25.13
N GLY A 9 25.47 3.74 26.03
CA GLY A 9 26.42 3.54 27.14
C GLY A 9 27.85 3.21 26.69
N LEU A 10 28.46 4.08 25.90
CA LEU A 10 29.86 4.05 25.46
C LEU A 10 30.48 5.42 25.77
N PRO A 11 31.66 5.46 26.42
CA PRO A 11 32.43 6.68 26.55
C PRO A 11 33.13 6.94 25.21
N LEU A 12 32.49 7.65 24.30
CA LEU A 12 33.16 8.17 23.11
C LEU A 12 33.83 9.50 23.51
N GLU A 13 35.15 9.46 23.69
CA GLU A 13 35.99 10.64 23.83
C GLU A 13 36.00 11.44 22.52
N PHE A 14 35.03 12.34 22.34
CA PHE A 14 34.97 13.29 21.22
C PHE A 14 35.92 14.51 21.39
N ILE A 15 36.93 14.41 22.25
CA ILE A 15 37.69 15.57 22.75
C ILE A 15 38.59 16.20 21.68
N THR A 16 38.91 15.50 20.59
CA THR A 16 39.79 15.98 19.51
C THR A 16 39.09 16.23 18.17
N ILE A 17 37.76 16.15 18.10
CA ILE A 17 37.04 16.52 16.87
C ILE A 17 36.59 17.99 16.97
N GLU A 18 37.12 18.86 16.10
CA GLU A 18 36.57 20.20 15.90
C GLU A 18 35.11 20.09 15.43
N CYS A 19 34.19 20.14 16.38
CA CYS A 19 32.77 20.10 16.11
C CYS A 19 32.30 21.50 15.71
N ILE A 20 32.10 21.72 14.41
CA ILE A 20 31.41 22.92 13.94
C ILE A 20 29.91 22.73 14.21
N ALA A 21 29.43 23.29 15.32
CA ALA A 21 28.00 23.36 15.63
C ALA A 21 27.33 24.39 14.71
N ALA A 22 26.76 23.92 13.60
CA ALA A 22 25.91 24.75 12.74
C ALA A 22 24.45 24.59 13.19
N PRO A 23 23.85 25.60 13.85
CA PRO A 23 22.44 25.50 14.23
C PRO A 23 21.55 25.42 12.98
N VAL A 24 20.52 24.57 13.03
CA VAL A 24 19.55 24.34 11.92
C VAL A 24 18.87 25.64 11.48
N SER A 25 18.79 26.64 12.36
CA SER A 25 18.29 27.98 12.05
C SER A 25 19.16 28.77 11.06
N ARG A 26 20.39 28.33 10.79
CA ARG A 26 21.28 28.92 9.79
C ARG A 26 21.11 28.32 8.40
N TYR A 27 20.31 27.27 8.23
CA TYR A 27 20.00 26.80 6.88
C TYR A 27 19.25 27.87 6.11
N VAL A 28 19.66 28.07 4.86
CA VAL A 28 18.91 28.91 3.93
C VAL A 28 17.57 28.25 3.60
N ASP A 29 16.63 29.07 3.13
CA ASP A 29 15.29 28.60 2.84
C ASP A 29 15.32 27.53 1.74
N PRO A 30 14.67 26.37 1.95
CA PRO A 30 14.66 25.27 1.00
C PRO A 30 13.92 25.64 -0.30
N PRO A 31 14.27 25.00 -1.44
CA PRO A 31 13.66 25.26 -2.74
C PRO A 31 12.25 24.64 -2.91
N VAL A 32 11.80 23.80 -1.97
CA VAL A 32 10.50 23.10 -2.06
C VAL A 32 9.72 23.26 -0.77
N ARG A 33 8.43 23.57 -0.90
CA ARG A 33 7.46 23.65 0.19
C ARG A 33 7.01 22.25 0.60
N VAL A 34 7.12 21.92 1.88
CA VAL A 34 6.62 20.65 2.44
C VAL A 34 5.94 20.93 3.77
N ILE A 35 4.73 20.41 3.95
CA ILE A 35 3.98 20.52 5.20
C ILE A 35 3.47 19.12 5.56
N GLY A 36 3.89 18.63 6.72
CA GLY A 36 3.56 17.30 7.21
C GLY A 36 2.39 17.34 8.18
N HIS A 37 2.58 16.69 9.33
CA HIS A 37 1.58 16.52 10.39
C HIS A 37 1.80 17.45 11.59
N ASP A 38 2.75 18.37 11.49
CA ASP A 38 3.23 19.30 12.53
C ASP A 38 2.27 20.46 12.82
N TYR A 39 0.97 20.22 12.68
CA TYR A 39 -0.03 21.16 13.13
C TYR A 39 -0.10 21.19 14.66
N ARG A 40 0.14 22.35 15.28
CA ARG A 40 0.17 22.50 16.75
C ARG A 40 -1.10 21.97 17.43
N ARG A 41 -0.94 21.51 18.68
CA ARG A 41 -1.97 20.92 19.56
C ARG A 41 -3.28 21.72 19.55
N GLU A 42 -4.40 20.99 19.55
CA GLU A 42 -5.67 21.48 20.13
C GLU A 42 -5.35 22.03 21.52
N ARG A 43 -5.48 23.34 21.73
CA ARG A 43 -5.67 23.85 23.09
C ARG A 43 -6.99 23.29 23.59
N ASP A 44 -7.05 23.00 24.88
CA ASP A 44 -8.30 22.70 25.56
C ASP A 44 -9.24 23.91 25.37
N LEU A 45 -10.25 23.76 24.52
CA LEU A 45 -11.16 24.84 24.10
C LEU A 45 -12.24 25.12 25.17
N SER A 46 -12.16 24.47 26.32
CA SER A 46 -13.15 24.54 27.40
C SER A 46 -13.24 25.90 28.10
N SER A 47 -12.28 26.81 27.86
CA SER A 47 -12.21 28.13 28.51
C SER A 47 -12.30 29.34 27.55
N LEU A 48 -12.62 29.13 26.27
CA LEU A 48 -12.66 30.20 25.25
C LEU A 48 -14.10 30.55 24.83
N SER A 49 -14.34 31.80 24.47
CA SER A 49 -15.65 32.24 23.94
C SER A 49 -15.92 31.67 22.53
N GLU A 50 -17.18 31.58 22.09
CA GLU A 50 -17.53 31.01 20.77
C GLU A 50 -16.83 31.69 19.59
N ALA A 51 -16.59 33.01 19.66
CA ALA A 51 -15.87 33.75 18.63
C ALA A 51 -14.37 33.41 18.60
N GLU A 52 -13.75 33.26 19.77
CA GLU A 52 -12.36 32.81 19.91
C GLU A 52 -12.19 31.35 19.53
N ILE A 53 -13.20 30.51 19.79
CA ILE A 53 -13.26 29.13 19.34
C ILE A 53 -13.31 29.09 17.81
N ASN A 54 -14.05 29.98 17.15
CA ASN A 54 -14.14 30.00 15.69
C ASN A 54 -12.86 30.54 15.03
N ASP A 55 -12.28 31.63 15.54
CA ASP A 55 -10.98 32.16 15.08
C ASP A 55 -9.84 31.15 15.34
N GLN A 56 -9.81 30.51 16.52
CA GLN A 56 -8.85 29.45 16.79
C GLN A 56 -9.11 28.20 15.96
N LYS A 57 -10.36 27.79 15.72
CA LYS A 57 -10.65 26.67 14.80
C LYS A 57 -10.13 26.97 13.40
N GLN A 58 -10.31 28.19 12.91
CA GLN A 58 -9.83 28.60 11.59
C GLN A 58 -8.30 28.66 11.54
N ARG A 59 -7.63 29.22 12.56
CA ARG A 59 -6.16 29.22 12.71
C ARG A 59 -5.56 27.84 12.98
N LEU A 60 -6.32 26.96 13.65
CA LEU A 60 -5.96 25.56 13.84
C LEU A 60 -6.10 24.81 12.52
N MET A 61 -7.01 25.17 11.61
CA MET A 61 -7.18 24.47 10.34
C MET A 61 -6.10 24.83 9.29
N THR A 62 -5.49 26.01 9.37
CA THR A 62 -4.41 26.41 8.46
C THR A 62 -3.06 25.85 8.90
N PRO A 63 -2.30 25.20 7.99
CA PRO A 63 -0.93 24.79 8.28
C PRO A 63 -0.01 25.98 8.55
N ILE A 64 1.04 25.75 9.34
CA ILE A 64 2.12 26.74 9.47
C ILE A 64 2.92 26.71 8.18
N GLU A 65 2.96 27.85 7.49
CA GLU A 65 3.73 27.97 6.25
C GLU A 65 5.24 27.94 6.53
N PRO A 66 6.00 27.01 5.93
CA PRO A 66 7.45 26.98 6.07
C PRO A 66 8.07 28.12 5.27
N ARG A 67 9.26 28.57 5.70
CA ARG A 67 10.08 29.45 4.86
C ARG A 67 10.58 28.66 3.65
N VAL A 68 10.46 29.25 2.47
CA VAL A 68 10.85 28.65 1.19
C VAL A 68 11.44 29.71 0.28
N ASP A 69 12.40 29.32 -0.53
CA ASP A 69 12.94 30.20 -1.56
C ASP A 69 11.96 30.34 -2.72
N LYS A 70 11.29 31.49 -2.78
CA LYS A 70 10.29 31.80 -3.81
C LYS A 70 10.83 31.69 -5.23
N LYS A 71 12.09 32.09 -5.47
CA LYS A 71 12.71 32.05 -6.80
C LYS A 71 12.74 30.62 -7.33
N TRP A 72 13.21 29.68 -6.50
CA TRP A 72 13.31 28.27 -6.90
C TRP A 72 11.96 27.58 -6.93
N VAL A 73 11.05 27.94 -6.03
CA VAL A 73 9.66 27.47 -6.04
C VAL A 73 8.99 27.83 -7.36
N ASP A 74 9.07 29.09 -7.81
CA ASP A 74 8.45 29.52 -9.08
C ASP A 74 9.09 28.87 -10.31
N GLU A 75 10.42 28.69 -10.27
CA GLU A 75 11.18 28.05 -11.34
C GLU A 75 10.85 26.54 -11.47
N LEU A 76 10.62 25.84 -10.35
CA LEU A 76 10.12 24.45 -10.34
C LEU A 76 8.68 24.38 -10.88
N LYS A 77 7.79 25.26 -10.43
CA LYS A 77 6.40 25.34 -10.91
C LYS A 77 6.33 25.50 -12.42
N ARG A 78 7.21 26.33 -13.01
CA ARG A 78 7.26 26.58 -14.46
C ARG A 78 7.48 25.30 -15.28
N ARG A 79 8.18 24.31 -14.73
CA ARG A 79 8.47 23.02 -15.40
C ARG A 79 7.34 22.01 -15.33
N LYS A 80 6.31 22.27 -14.50
CA LYS A 80 5.10 21.45 -14.38
C LYS A 80 5.41 19.96 -14.20
N CYS A 81 6.38 19.64 -13.34
CA CYS A 81 6.81 18.26 -13.11
C CYS A 81 6.86 17.96 -11.61
N PHE A 82 5.81 17.31 -11.11
CA PHE A 82 5.73 16.95 -9.70
C PHE A 82 6.78 15.91 -9.28
N GLY A 83 7.25 15.06 -10.20
CA GLY A 83 8.38 14.14 -9.93
C GLY A 83 9.65 14.85 -9.51
N LEU A 84 10.00 15.92 -10.21
CA LEU A 84 11.19 16.71 -9.89
C LEU A 84 11.08 17.34 -8.50
N GLU A 85 9.96 17.99 -8.23
CA GLU A 85 9.66 18.59 -6.93
C GLU A 85 9.68 17.56 -5.79
N TYR A 86 9.06 16.41 -6.02
CA TYR A 86 9.02 15.30 -5.07
C TYR A 86 10.41 14.78 -4.74
N PHE A 87 11.28 14.54 -5.73
CA PHE A 87 12.62 14.03 -5.48
C PHE A 87 13.50 15.05 -4.74
N ILE A 88 13.39 16.34 -5.07
CA ILE A 88 14.12 17.39 -4.33
C ILE A 88 13.63 17.44 -2.88
N ALA A 89 12.32 17.40 -2.65
CA ALA A 89 11.76 17.29 -1.30
C ALA A 89 12.23 16.02 -0.57
N ALA A 90 12.33 14.89 -1.28
CA ALA A 90 12.78 13.62 -0.73
C ALA A 90 14.24 13.64 -0.31
N LEU A 91 15.12 14.23 -1.11
CA LEU A 91 16.53 14.45 -0.74
C LEU A 91 16.61 15.31 0.53
N ILE A 92 15.93 16.47 0.56
CA ILE A 92 15.94 17.37 1.72
C ILE A 92 15.36 16.69 2.98
N SER A 93 14.42 15.75 2.81
CA SER A 93 13.83 14.99 3.92
C SER A 93 14.83 14.14 4.70
N ARG A 94 16.02 13.83 4.15
CA ARG A 94 17.06 12.99 4.77
C ARG A 94 17.86 13.67 5.89
N GLY A 95 17.58 14.93 6.20
CA GLY A 95 18.14 15.61 7.37
C GLY A 95 19.56 16.13 7.10
N ALA A 96 20.40 16.24 8.14
CA ALA A 96 21.71 16.90 8.06
C ALA A 96 22.61 16.35 6.94
N VAL A 97 22.59 15.02 6.74
CA VAL A 97 23.28 14.27 5.68
C VAL A 97 23.18 14.96 4.30
N VAL A 98 21.98 15.44 3.97
CA VAL A 98 21.72 16.13 2.70
C VAL A 98 21.65 17.65 2.88
N LYS A 99 21.01 18.13 3.96
CA LYS A 99 20.81 19.56 4.20
C LYS A 99 22.12 20.32 4.36
N ASP A 100 23.17 19.73 4.94
CA ASP A 100 24.48 20.40 5.07
C ASP A 100 25.18 20.61 3.72
N GLN A 101 24.91 19.75 2.74
CA GLN A 101 25.50 19.87 1.41
C GLN A 101 24.76 20.92 0.56
N ILE A 102 23.44 21.06 0.75
CA ILE A 102 22.58 21.93 -0.09
C ILE A 102 22.29 23.27 0.57
N LEU A 103 21.87 23.29 1.85
CA LEU A 103 21.23 24.43 2.50
C LEU A 103 22.16 25.26 3.40
N ARG A 104 23.48 25.03 3.36
CA ARG A 104 24.45 25.81 4.17
C ARG A 104 24.66 27.24 3.70
N SER A 105 24.49 27.51 2.41
CA SER A 105 24.63 28.85 1.83
C SER A 105 23.75 28.98 0.59
N GLU A 106 23.41 30.22 0.24
CA GLU A 106 22.68 30.55 -0.98
C GLU A 106 23.43 30.03 -2.22
N GLU A 107 24.75 30.17 -2.27
CA GLU A 107 25.58 29.70 -3.38
C GLU A 107 25.49 28.19 -3.61
N ARG A 108 25.50 27.39 -2.53
CA ARG A 108 25.42 25.92 -2.62
C ARG A 108 24.04 25.48 -3.09
N LYS A 109 22.99 26.07 -2.52
CA LYS A 109 21.60 25.82 -2.94
C LYS A 109 21.43 26.20 -4.41
N ASP A 110 21.85 27.40 -4.81
CA ASP A 110 21.75 27.88 -6.19
C ASP A 110 22.58 27.06 -7.16
N GLY A 111 23.77 26.59 -6.75
CA GLY A 111 24.61 25.70 -7.53
C GLY A 111 23.96 24.33 -7.75
N PHE A 112 23.42 23.73 -6.68
CA PHE A 112 22.66 22.48 -6.75
C PHE A 112 21.45 22.62 -7.67
N MET A 113 20.61 23.63 -7.44
CA MET A 113 19.39 23.85 -8.22
C MET A 113 19.69 24.12 -9.69
N ARG A 114 20.65 25.01 -10.02
CA ARG A 114 21.06 25.27 -11.41
C ARG A 114 21.50 23.99 -12.11
N LYS A 115 22.27 23.14 -11.43
CA LYS A 115 22.75 21.89 -12.01
C LYS A 115 21.60 20.90 -12.26
N ILE A 116 20.74 20.65 -11.27
CA ILE A 116 19.61 19.73 -11.45
C ILE A 116 18.66 20.23 -12.55
N LEU A 117 18.33 21.52 -12.56
CA LEU A 117 17.43 22.09 -13.56
C LEU A 117 18.04 22.11 -14.97
N LYS A 118 19.33 22.43 -15.11
CA LYS A 118 20.02 22.34 -16.41
C LYS A 118 19.98 20.92 -16.98
N ASN A 119 20.16 19.90 -16.13
CA ASN A 119 20.08 18.50 -16.56
C ASN A 119 18.63 18.12 -16.90
N PHE A 120 17.66 18.55 -16.10
CA PHE A 120 16.25 18.29 -16.35
C PHE A 120 15.76 18.92 -17.67
N ASP A 121 16.21 20.15 -17.96
CA ASP A 121 15.86 20.86 -19.19
C ASP A 121 16.52 20.21 -20.43
N HIS A 122 17.63 19.47 -20.25
CA HIS A 122 18.28 18.69 -21.31
C HIS A 122 17.62 17.33 -21.52
N ASP A 123 17.43 16.56 -20.44
CA ASP A 123 16.78 15.25 -20.46
C ASP A 123 15.98 15.02 -19.17
N ARG A 124 14.66 15.04 -19.31
CA ARG A 124 13.72 14.90 -18.19
C ARG A 124 13.73 13.51 -17.60
N GLU A 125 13.74 12.48 -18.44
CA GLU A 125 13.58 11.09 -18.00
C GLU A 125 14.84 10.59 -17.32
N VAL A 126 16.02 10.86 -17.91
CA VAL A 126 17.31 10.51 -17.32
C VAL A 126 17.50 11.24 -15.99
N THR A 127 17.12 12.53 -15.90
CA THR A 127 17.26 13.29 -14.65
C THR A 127 16.39 12.74 -13.53
N LEU A 128 15.14 12.37 -13.80
CA LEU A 128 14.25 11.78 -12.78
C LEU A 128 14.77 10.42 -12.30
N GLU A 129 15.21 9.55 -13.21
CA GLU A 129 15.79 8.26 -12.85
C GLU A 129 17.12 8.42 -12.09
N THR A 130 17.95 9.40 -12.46
CA THR A 130 19.19 9.73 -11.73
C THR A 130 18.88 10.15 -10.30
N LEU A 131 17.85 11.00 -10.10
CA LEU A 131 17.43 11.43 -8.77
C LEU A 131 16.87 10.28 -7.94
N GLU A 132 16.13 9.35 -8.55
CA GLU A 132 15.61 8.17 -7.88
C GLU A 132 16.75 7.25 -7.40
N ARG A 133 17.72 6.96 -8.28
CA ARG A 133 18.90 6.15 -7.94
C ARG A 133 19.79 6.85 -6.91
N LEU A 134 19.92 8.17 -6.98
CA LEU A 134 20.63 8.96 -5.99
C LEU A 134 19.98 8.82 -4.60
N LEU A 135 18.64 8.88 -4.53
CA LEU A 135 17.92 8.73 -3.26
C LEU A 135 18.13 7.32 -2.67
N ASN A 136 18.05 6.26 -3.49
CA ASN A 136 18.37 4.90 -3.07
C ASN A 136 19.82 4.77 -2.58
N ALA A 137 20.78 5.34 -3.31
CA ALA A 137 22.19 5.29 -2.93
C ALA A 137 22.47 5.98 -1.57
N ILE A 138 21.72 7.05 -1.25
CA ILE A 138 21.82 7.72 0.05
C ILE A 138 21.22 6.85 1.16
N ASP A 139 20.13 6.14 0.88
CA ASP A 139 19.46 5.29 1.87
C ASP A 139 20.26 4.02 2.20
N GLU A 140 21.02 3.49 1.22
CA GLU A 140 21.83 2.28 1.39
C GLU A 140 23.22 2.55 1.99
N ARG A 141 23.82 3.72 1.72
CA ARG A 141 25.20 4.02 2.14
C ARG A 141 25.26 4.54 3.57
N ARG A 142 26.20 4.02 4.36
CA ARG A 142 26.51 4.53 5.71
C ARG A 142 27.29 5.84 5.69
N GLU A 143 28.03 6.10 4.60
CA GLU A 143 28.82 7.32 4.39
C GLU A 143 28.19 8.19 3.31
N THR A 144 28.34 9.51 3.44
CA THR A 144 27.72 10.46 2.52
C THR A 144 28.75 11.05 1.56
N PRO A 145 28.91 10.49 0.33
CA PRO A 145 29.70 11.16 -0.70
C PRO A 145 29.04 12.47 -1.14
N SER A 146 29.79 13.30 -1.86
CA SER A 146 29.26 14.53 -2.47
C SER A 146 28.03 14.19 -3.33
N LEU A 147 26.89 14.83 -3.00
CA LEU A 147 25.62 14.60 -3.72
C LEU A 147 25.76 14.88 -5.21
N LEU A 148 26.46 15.96 -5.56
CA LEU A 148 26.62 16.37 -6.96
C LEU A 148 27.56 15.43 -7.72
N ALA A 149 28.63 14.93 -7.08
CA ALA A 149 29.53 13.97 -7.72
C ALA A 149 28.85 12.61 -7.90
N THR A 150 28.07 12.19 -6.90
CA THR A 150 27.28 10.95 -6.98
C THR A 150 26.21 11.05 -8.07
N PHE A 151 25.55 12.20 -8.18
CA PHE A 151 24.60 12.49 -9.26
C PHE A 151 25.27 12.38 -10.64
N ASP A 152 26.45 12.97 -10.85
CA ASP A 152 27.15 12.87 -12.13
C ASP A 152 27.54 11.42 -12.46
N SER A 153 28.11 10.70 -11.49
CA SER A 153 28.51 9.31 -11.69
C SER A 153 27.34 8.39 -12.05
N ILE A 154 26.18 8.58 -11.40
CA ILE A 154 24.95 7.83 -11.74
C ILE A 154 24.47 8.21 -13.13
N LYS A 155 24.49 9.50 -13.48
CA LYS A 155 24.08 9.97 -14.80
C LYS A 155 24.96 9.39 -15.92
N GLU A 156 26.28 9.42 -15.76
CA GLU A 156 27.23 8.85 -16.72
C GLU A 156 27.04 7.34 -16.87
N ASN A 157 26.75 6.64 -15.77
CA ASN A 157 26.43 5.21 -15.81
C ASN A 157 25.12 4.92 -16.58
N LEU A 158 24.09 5.74 -16.37
CA LEU A 158 22.81 5.64 -17.10
C LEU A 158 22.99 5.93 -18.60
N GLN A 159 23.80 6.92 -18.95
CA GLN A 159 24.07 7.27 -20.34
C GLN A 159 24.90 6.21 -21.08
N SER A 160 25.73 5.44 -20.37
CA SER A 160 26.49 4.33 -20.94
C SER A 160 25.66 3.04 -21.11
N HIS A 161 24.50 2.93 -20.45
CA HIS A 161 23.63 1.74 -20.50
C HIS A 161 22.15 2.10 -20.80
N PRO A 162 21.83 2.65 -21.99
CA PRO A 162 20.47 3.09 -22.34
C PRO A 162 19.44 1.94 -22.45
N ASP A 163 19.90 0.70 -22.69
CA ASP A 163 19.03 -0.47 -22.80
C ASP A 163 18.30 -0.79 -21.48
N ASP A 164 18.91 -0.48 -20.33
CA ASP A 164 18.34 -0.77 -19.02
C ASP A 164 17.20 0.20 -18.67
N LEU A 165 17.34 1.48 -19.04
CA LEU A 165 16.26 2.46 -18.95
C LEU A 165 15.07 2.03 -19.80
N THR A 166 15.32 1.62 -21.03
CA THR A 166 14.28 1.23 -21.99
C THR A 166 13.47 0.05 -21.47
N LYS A 167 14.12 -0.98 -20.92
CA LYS A 167 13.45 -2.14 -20.31
C LYS A 167 12.59 -1.78 -19.09
N ILE A 168 13.02 -0.83 -18.26
CA ILE A 168 12.26 -0.38 -17.10
C ILE A 168 10.97 0.32 -17.55
N TYR A 169 11.07 1.23 -18.53
CA TYR A 169 9.90 1.95 -19.05
C TYR A 169 8.98 1.07 -19.92
N GLU A 170 9.50 0.04 -20.59
CA GLU A 170 8.70 -0.94 -21.30
C GLU A 170 7.81 -1.76 -20.35
N LYS A 171 8.33 -2.16 -19.18
CA LYS A 171 7.54 -2.82 -18.13
C LYS A 171 6.44 -1.92 -17.57
N GLU A 172 6.65 -0.61 -17.51
CA GLU A 172 5.61 0.36 -17.14
C GLU A 172 4.55 0.55 -18.24
N LYS A 173 4.99 0.57 -19.50
CA LYS A 173 4.10 0.73 -20.67
C LYS A 173 3.20 -0.48 -20.93
N GLN A 174 3.58 -1.69 -20.49
CA GLN A 174 2.72 -2.88 -20.56
C GLN A 174 1.42 -2.76 -19.72
N GLY A 175 1.24 -1.67 -18.96
CA GLY A 175 -0.08 -1.21 -18.53
C GLY A 175 -0.55 -1.74 -17.18
N ASP A 176 0.17 -2.69 -16.59
CA ASP A 176 -0.19 -3.30 -15.32
C ASP A 176 0.57 -2.74 -14.11
N TYR A 177 1.73 -2.10 -14.29
CA TYR A 177 2.53 -1.54 -13.20
C TYR A 177 2.57 -0.01 -13.22
N ARG A 178 2.60 0.61 -12.04
CA ARG A 178 2.64 2.07 -11.84
C ARG A 178 3.59 2.41 -10.69
N ARG A 179 4.49 3.38 -10.90
CA ARG A 179 5.24 3.99 -9.80
C ARG A 179 4.30 4.86 -8.98
N VAL A 180 4.15 4.52 -7.70
CA VAL A 180 3.33 5.28 -6.75
C VAL A 180 4.25 5.84 -5.68
N ARG A 181 4.21 7.16 -5.51
CA ARG A 181 5.01 7.86 -4.49
C ARG A 181 4.58 7.43 -3.10
N LYS A 182 5.55 7.42 -2.17
CA LYS A 182 5.33 6.97 -0.79
C LYS A 182 5.98 7.91 0.21
N VAL A 183 5.26 8.19 1.28
CA VAL A 183 5.72 8.98 2.41
C VAL A 183 5.59 8.14 3.67
N VAL A 184 6.68 8.08 4.43
CA VAL A 184 6.69 7.54 5.79
C VAL A 184 6.58 8.71 6.76
N LEU A 185 5.49 8.75 7.53
CA LEU A 185 5.27 9.74 8.56
C LEU A 185 5.65 9.14 9.91
N THR A 186 6.61 9.77 10.58
CA THR A 186 7.01 9.46 11.95
C THR A 186 6.63 10.61 12.87
N PRO A 187 6.60 10.44 14.20
CA PRO A 187 6.30 11.54 15.12
C PRO A 187 7.14 12.79 14.87
N THR A 188 8.41 12.63 14.51
CA THR A 188 9.34 13.75 14.33
C THR A 188 9.57 14.17 12.88
N ARG A 189 9.26 13.33 11.89
CA ARG A 189 9.68 13.57 10.49
C ARG A 189 8.62 13.13 9.47
N MET A 190 8.65 13.82 8.34
CA MET A 190 8.02 13.37 7.10
C MET A 190 9.11 12.94 6.14
N LEU A 191 9.15 11.66 5.80
CA LEU A 191 10.17 11.05 4.94
C LEU A 191 9.54 10.65 3.62
N LEU A 192 9.84 11.38 2.55
CA LEU A 192 9.47 10.97 1.20
C LEU A 192 10.48 9.90 0.78
N VAL A 193 10.01 8.75 0.31
CA VAL A 193 10.87 7.63 -0.09
C VAL A 193 10.78 7.40 -1.60
N VAL A 194 11.65 6.54 -2.12
CA VAL A 194 11.59 6.17 -3.54
C VAL A 194 10.21 5.61 -3.90
N PRO A 195 9.62 6.03 -5.04
CA PRO A 195 8.33 5.51 -5.49
C PRO A 195 8.34 3.97 -5.60
N GLU A 196 7.27 3.32 -5.15
CA GLU A 196 7.14 1.87 -5.26
C GLU A 196 6.46 1.50 -6.58
N LEU A 197 7.04 0.55 -7.33
CA LEU A 197 6.40 -0.01 -8.53
C LEU A 197 5.32 -1.00 -8.09
N LEU A 198 4.06 -0.60 -8.21
CA LEU A 198 2.92 -1.40 -7.79
C LEU A 198 2.10 -1.82 -9.00
N MET A 199 1.56 -3.04 -8.96
CA MET A 199 0.53 -3.42 -9.90
C MET A 199 -0.68 -2.51 -9.69
N GLY A 200 -1.03 -1.74 -10.73
CA GLY A 200 -2.01 -0.67 -10.68
C GLY A 200 -3.36 -1.23 -10.28
N ASN A 201 -3.92 -0.79 -9.15
CA ASN A 201 -5.25 -1.20 -8.72
C ASN A 201 -6.36 -0.41 -9.45
N ARG A 202 -7.63 -0.84 -9.33
CA ARG A 202 -8.78 -0.18 -10.00
C ARG A 202 -8.80 1.35 -9.81
N VAL A 203 -8.51 1.84 -8.61
CA VAL A 203 -8.52 3.29 -8.31
C VAL A 203 -7.38 4.00 -9.02
N LEU A 204 -6.15 3.50 -8.89
CA LEU A 204 -4.98 4.08 -9.55
C LEU A 204 -5.12 4.10 -11.07
N ARG A 205 -5.61 3.00 -11.67
CA ARG A 205 -5.79 2.91 -13.13
C ARG A 205 -6.80 3.89 -13.67
N LYS A 206 -7.87 4.16 -12.92
CA LYS A 206 -8.97 5.03 -13.38
C LYS A 206 -8.66 6.52 -13.14
N PHE A 207 -8.04 6.83 -12.00
CA PHE A 207 -7.94 8.21 -11.52
C PHE A 207 -6.51 8.78 -11.56
N ASP A 208 -5.47 7.94 -11.61
CA ASP A 208 -4.07 8.36 -11.60
C ASP A 208 -3.31 7.86 -12.83
N GLY A 209 -3.67 8.38 -14.00
CA GLY A 209 -3.03 8.02 -15.27
C GLY A 209 -1.55 8.42 -15.36
N THR A 210 -1.13 9.43 -14.59
CA THR A 210 0.25 9.97 -14.58
C THR A 210 1.12 9.40 -13.47
N GLY A 211 0.55 8.75 -12.45
CA GLY A 211 1.30 8.27 -11.26
C GLY A 211 1.65 9.37 -10.26
N ASP A 212 1.16 10.58 -10.48
CA ASP A 212 1.51 11.78 -9.72
C ASP A 212 0.41 12.21 -8.74
N LYS A 213 -0.81 11.67 -8.88
CA LYS A 213 -1.95 12.09 -8.07
C LYS A 213 -2.15 11.24 -6.81
N ALA A 214 -1.75 9.97 -6.84
CA ALA A 214 -1.83 9.11 -5.67
C ALA A 214 -0.55 9.15 -4.84
N LEU A 215 -0.73 9.18 -3.52
CA LEU A 215 0.36 9.17 -2.54
C LEU A 215 0.10 8.10 -1.49
N ARG A 216 1.03 7.18 -1.29
CA ARG A 216 0.94 6.19 -0.20
C ARG A 216 1.54 6.77 1.06
N ILE A 217 0.77 6.79 2.14
CA ILE A 217 1.23 7.20 3.46
C ILE A 217 1.39 5.96 4.32
N GLN A 218 2.50 5.87 5.06
CA GLN A 218 2.76 4.84 6.05
C GLN A 218 3.12 5.48 7.38
N PHE A 219 2.42 5.13 8.45
CA PHE A 219 2.69 5.64 9.79
C PHE A 219 3.63 4.70 10.53
N ARG A 220 4.78 5.23 10.98
CA ARG A 220 5.82 4.51 11.72
C ARG A 220 6.24 5.32 12.95
N ASP A 221 6.85 4.66 13.92
CA ASP A 221 7.61 5.35 14.96
C ASP A 221 9.00 5.73 14.41
N ASP A 222 9.73 6.59 15.10
CA ASP A 222 11.05 7.09 14.65
C ASP A 222 12.12 5.99 14.54
N ASN A 223 11.91 4.84 15.20
CA ASN A 223 12.74 3.64 15.07
C ASN A 223 12.35 2.75 13.88
N GLY A 224 11.35 3.15 13.08
CA GLY A 224 10.84 2.39 11.94
C GLY A 224 9.78 1.33 12.28
N GLU A 225 9.46 1.12 13.56
CA GLU A 225 8.43 0.16 13.98
C GLU A 225 7.01 0.69 13.75
N ALA A 226 6.02 -0.20 13.85
CA ALA A 226 4.62 0.18 13.72
C ALA A 226 4.19 1.11 14.86
N LEU A 227 3.55 2.23 14.49
CA LEU A 227 3.04 3.21 15.45
C LEU A 227 1.81 2.66 16.20
N LYS A 228 1.99 2.15 17.43
CA LYS A 228 0.91 1.55 18.24
C LYS A 228 0.56 2.41 19.44
N LEU A 229 -0.75 2.55 19.71
CA LEU A 229 -1.27 3.34 20.83
C LEU A 229 -0.61 2.97 22.17
N ASN A 230 -0.44 1.67 22.45
CA ASN A 230 0.12 1.18 23.71
C ASN A 230 1.62 1.50 23.89
N GLN A 231 2.33 1.84 22.82
CA GLN A 231 3.76 2.15 22.85
C GLN A 231 4.02 3.66 22.93
N VAL A 232 3.30 4.45 22.12
CA VAL A 232 3.57 5.90 21.97
C VAL A 232 2.58 6.80 22.73
N GLY A 233 1.43 6.27 23.15
CA GLY A 233 0.37 7.00 23.82
C GLY A 233 -0.51 7.84 22.88
N GLN A 234 -1.67 8.29 23.40
CA GLN A 234 -2.70 8.95 22.61
C GLN A 234 -2.24 10.28 21.99
N THR A 235 -1.42 11.05 22.71
CA THR A 235 -0.95 12.37 22.24
C THR A 235 -0.16 12.27 20.94
N ILE A 236 0.75 11.30 20.82
CA ILE A 236 1.55 11.11 19.61
C ILE A 236 0.67 10.62 18.46
N ILE A 237 -0.27 9.70 18.73
CA ILE A 237 -1.25 9.26 17.73
C ILE A 237 -2.09 10.43 17.22
N ASN A 238 -2.55 11.33 18.10
CA ASN A 238 -3.36 12.47 17.71
C ASN A 238 -2.57 13.48 16.88
N VAL A 239 -1.36 13.83 17.31
CA VAL A 239 -0.52 14.81 16.61
C VAL A 239 -0.03 14.29 15.27
N THR A 240 0.25 12.99 15.14
CA THR A 240 0.73 12.40 13.89
C THR A 240 -0.43 11.91 13.02
N VAL A 241 -1.12 10.86 13.45
CA VAL A 241 -2.10 10.15 12.61
C VAL A 241 -3.36 10.97 12.42
N HIS A 242 -3.97 11.46 13.51
CA HIS A 242 -5.25 12.17 13.41
C HIS A 242 -5.12 13.48 12.63
N ASN A 243 -4.08 14.27 12.89
CA ASN A 243 -3.83 15.49 12.11
C ASN A 243 -3.63 15.20 10.62
N THR A 244 -2.80 14.22 10.27
CA THR A 244 -2.57 13.85 8.86
C THR A 244 -3.87 13.41 8.19
N MET A 245 -4.65 12.54 8.84
CA MET A 245 -5.88 11.99 8.29
C MET A 245 -6.97 13.05 8.13
N ARG A 246 -7.01 14.04 9.02
CA ARG A 246 -8.02 15.11 9.01
C ARG A 246 -7.64 16.26 8.07
N ARG A 247 -6.36 16.57 7.93
CA ARG A 247 -5.89 17.82 7.31
C ARG A 247 -5.09 17.63 6.04
N GLY A 248 -4.69 16.40 5.73
CA GLY A 248 -3.80 16.15 4.61
C GLY A 248 -2.36 16.56 4.88
N ILE A 249 -1.56 16.48 3.83
CA ILE A 249 -0.17 16.94 3.78
C ILE A 249 0.08 17.67 2.46
N TYR A 250 1.08 18.53 2.44
CA TYR A 250 1.46 19.27 1.24
C TYR A 250 2.86 18.88 0.79
N ILE A 251 3.00 18.67 -0.52
CA ILE A 251 4.28 18.57 -1.22
C ILE A 251 4.21 19.55 -2.38
N SER A 252 5.08 20.56 -2.35
CA SER A 252 4.98 21.77 -3.17
C SER A 252 3.61 22.45 -3.02
N ASP A 253 2.91 22.64 -4.14
CA ASP A 253 1.57 23.23 -4.22
C ASP A 253 0.47 22.18 -4.14
N ARG A 254 0.81 20.88 -4.13
CA ARG A 254 -0.20 19.82 -4.13
C ARG A 254 -0.63 19.48 -2.72
N HIS A 255 -1.94 19.42 -2.53
CA HIS A 255 -2.57 19.03 -1.28
C HIS A 255 -3.05 17.59 -1.40
N PHE A 256 -2.45 16.71 -0.62
CA PHE A 256 -2.82 15.30 -0.58
C PHE A 256 -3.71 15.05 0.63
N ILE A 257 -4.93 14.58 0.40
CA ILE A 257 -5.87 14.24 1.47
C ILE A 257 -6.21 12.75 1.48
N TYR A 258 -6.66 12.25 2.63
CA TYR A 258 -7.01 10.84 2.79
C TYR A 258 -8.08 10.43 1.77
N LEU A 259 -7.79 9.40 0.96
CA LEU A 259 -8.74 8.80 0.04
C LEU A 259 -9.34 7.53 0.63
N ALA A 260 -8.50 6.53 0.93
CA ALA A 260 -8.92 5.23 1.44
C ALA A 260 -7.73 4.40 1.94
N SER A 261 -8.00 3.25 2.58
CA SER A 261 -6.99 2.26 2.89
C SER A 261 -7.38 0.90 2.31
N SER A 262 -6.46 0.24 1.61
CA SER A 262 -6.65 -1.18 1.28
C SER A 262 -6.43 -2.04 2.53
N ASN A 263 -6.88 -3.30 2.51
CA ASN A 263 -6.64 -4.22 3.64
C ASN A 263 -5.15 -4.44 3.93
N SER A 264 -4.30 -4.46 2.90
CA SER A 264 -2.85 -4.57 3.09
C SER A 264 -2.29 -3.30 3.71
N GLN A 265 -2.72 -2.12 3.24
CA GLN A 265 -2.34 -0.84 3.84
C GLN A 265 -2.76 -0.79 5.31
N MET A 266 -4.00 -1.15 5.66
CA MET A 266 -4.47 -1.11 7.05
C MET A 266 -3.65 -1.99 8.00
N ARG A 267 -3.27 -3.20 7.58
CA ARG A 267 -2.43 -4.09 8.41
C ARG A 267 -1.05 -3.52 8.67
N ASP A 268 -0.58 -2.66 7.77
CA ASP A 268 0.74 -2.07 7.79
C ASP A 268 0.73 -0.59 8.22
N SER A 269 -0.35 -0.14 8.89
CA SER A 269 -0.54 1.27 9.31
C SER A 269 -0.38 2.26 8.15
N GLY A 270 -0.87 1.88 6.97
CA GLY A 270 -0.80 2.67 5.74
C GLY A 270 -2.16 3.10 5.21
N CYS A 271 -2.12 4.03 4.25
CA CYS A 271 -3.28 4.52 3.53
C CYS A 271 -2.90 5.15 2.19
N TYR A 272 -3.90 5.34 1.33
CA TYR A 272 -3.81 6.11 0.10
C TYR A 272 -4.36 7.50 0.36
N PHE A 273 -3.55 8.48 0.03
CA PHE A 273 -3.93 9.88 -0.12
C PHE A 273 -3.98 10.20 -1.61
N PHE A 274 -4.74 11.23 -1.95
CA PHE A 274 -4.92 11.66 -3.33
C PHE A 274 -4.90 13.19 -3.41
N ASP A 275 -4.35 13.69 -4.51
CA ASP A 275 -4.32 15.12 -4.82
C ASP A 275 -5.75 15.68 -4.87
N GLU A 276 -6.02 16.70 -4.06
CA GLU A 276 -7.35 17.29 -3.92
C GLU A 276 -7.78 18.07 -5.18
N GLY A 277 -6.82 18.39 -6.06
CA GLY A 277 -7.05 19.20 -7.25
C GLY A 277 -7.28 20.68 -6.92
N GLU A 278 -7.36 21.51 -7.95
CA GLU A 278 -7.54 22.97 -7.79
C GLU A 278 -8.92 23.34 -7.22
N ASP A 279 -9.93 22.48 -7.44
CA ASP A 279 -11.32 22.69 -7.01
C ASP A 279 -11.64 22.13 -5.63
N GLY A 280 -10.70 21.41 -5.01
CA GLY A 280 -10.87 20.79 -3.70
C GLY A 280 -11.84 19.60 -3.66
N LYS A 281 -12.33 19.11 -4.80
CA LYS A 281 -13.45 18.15 -4.85
C LYS A 281 -13.07 16.78 -5.38
N GLN A 282 -11.88 16.63 -5.95
CA GLN A 282 -11.45 15.42 -6.65
C GLN A 282 -11.58 14.15 -5.80
N VAL A 283 -11.23 14.20 -4.52
CA VAL A 283 -11.29 13.02 -3.63
C VAL A 283 -12.73 12.60 -3.30
N GLU A 284 -13.62 13.56 -3.09
CA GLU A 284 -15.04 13.29 -2.84
C GLU A 284 -15.70 12.69 -4.09
N GLU A 285 -15.41 13.25 -5.27
CA GLU A 285 -15.86 12.72 -6.55
C GLU A 285 -15.38 11.29 -6.78
N ILE A 286 -14.10 11.00 -6.51
CA ILE A 286 -13.56 9.64 -6.60
C ILE A 286 -14.36 8.71 -5.70
N ARG A 287 -14.55 9.07 -4.42
CA ARG A 287 -15.32 8.25 -3.46
C ARG A 287 -16.75 7.98 -3.92
N ASN A 288 -17.42 9.00 -4.46
CA ASN A 288 -18.78 8.86 -5.00
C ASN A 288 -18.82 7.94 -6.22
N GLN A 289 -17.76 7.93 -7.05
CA GLN A 289 -17.64 7.02 -8.18
C GLN A 289 -17.28 5.57 -7.80
N LEU A 290 -16.71 5.32 -6.62
CA LEU A 290 -16.37 3.96 -6.17
C LEU A 290 -17.62 3.14 -5.83
N GLY A 291 -18.67 3.79 -5.33
CA GLY A 291 -19.95 3.14 -5.04
C GLY A 291 -20.69 3.78 -3.86
N ILE A 292 -21.86 3.23 -3.56
CA ILE A 292 -22.68 3.65 -2.42
C ILE A 292 -22.37 2.74 -1.24
N PHE A 293 -21.78 3.31 -0.20
CA PHE A 293 -21.37 2.58 0.99
C PHE A 293 -22.23 2.94 2.20
N ASN A 294 -22.55 1.93 3.01
CA ASN A 294 -23.19 2.16 4.30
C ASN A 294 -22.20 2.80 5.28
N LYS A 295 -22.56 3.98 5.81
CA LYS A 295 -21.73 4.76 6.75
C LYS A 295 -21.94 4.39 8.22
N SER A 296 -22.82 3.43 8.55
CA SER A 296 -23.17 3.09 9.94
C SER A 296 -22.03 2.44 10.74
N ASN A 297 -21.10 1.75 10.08
CA ASN A 297 -19.97 1.09 10.73
C ASN A 297 -18.68 1.45 10.00
N ILE A 298 -17.87 2.31 10.62
CA ILE A 298 -16.65 2.88 10.01
C ILE A 298 -15.63 1.79 9.63
N PRO A 299 -15.28 0.80 10.50
CA PRO A 299 -14.38 -0.27 10.10
C PRO A 299 -14.88 -1.08 8.89
N LYS A 300 -16.18 -1.40 8.85
CA LYS A 300 -16.79 -2.08 7.70
C LYS A 300 -16.72 -1.20 6.45
N LEU A 301 -17.06 0.08 6.56
CA LEU A 301 -16.97 1.07 5.48
C LEU A 301 -15.56 1.12 4.89
N MET A 302 -14.53 1.31 5.73
CA MET A 302 -13.12 1.33 5.29
C MET A 302 -12.75 0.05 4.55
N ALA A 303 -13.13 -1.11 5.09
CA ALA A 303 -12.87 -2.41 4.45
C ALA A 303 -13.62 -2.59 3.11
N ARG A 304 -14.77 -1.92 2.90
CA ARG A 304 -15.49 -1.92 1.62
C ARG A 304 -14.87 -0.98 0.59
N ILE A 305 -14.49 0.23 0.99
CA ILE A 305 -13.77 1.15 0.10
C ILE A 305 -12.43 0.51 -0.32
N GLY A 306 -11.71 -0.10 0.64
CA GLY A 306 -10.47 -0.85 0.38
C GLY A 306 -10.62 -2.05 -0.56
N GLN A 307 -11.84 -2.55 -0.79
CA GLN A 307 -12.08 -3.59 -1.81
C GLN A 307 -11.93 -3.06 -3.23
N CYS A 308 -12.06 -1.75 -3.45
CA CYS A 308 -11.87 -1.15 -4.75
C CYS A 308 -10.39 -1.01 -5.14
N PHE A 309 -9.45 -1.36 -4.25
CA PHE A 309 -8.01 -1.25 -4.47
C PHE A 309 -7.37 -2.60 -4.86
N THR A 310 -8.07 -3.46 -5.61
CA THR A 310 -7.53 -4.74 -6.09
C THR A 310 -7.04 -4.74 -7.54
N GLN A 311 -6.23 -5.76 -7.84
CA GLN A 311 -5.23 -5.73 -8.90
C GLN A 311 -5.62 -6.53 -10.15
N ALA A 312 -6.31 -7.67 -10.03
CA ALA A 312 -6.56 -8.56 -11.18
C ALA A 312 -7.76 -8.14 -12.06
N LYS A 313 -7.80 -8.55 -13.34
CA LYS A 313 -8.89 -8.27 -14.29
C LYS A 313 -9.23 -9.50 -15.11
N LEU A 314 -10.52 -9.85 -15.23
CA LEU A 314 -11.07 -10.78 -16.23
C LEU A 314 -12.43 -10.25 -16.75
N ARG A 315 -12.67 -10.26 -18.08
CA ARG A 315 -13.80 -9.59 -18.77
C ARG A 315 -15.07 -10.43 -18.88
N HIS A 316 -16.20 -10.07 -18.25
CA HIS A 316 -17.41 -10.91 -18.38
C HIS A 316 -18.75 -10.17 -18.59
N LYS A 317 -19.61 -10.81 -19.39
CA LYS A 317 -20.95 -10.35 -19.80
C LYS A 317 -22.09 -11.33 -19.43
N HIS A 318 -21.81 -12.41 -18.70
CA HIS A 318 -22.72 -13.55 -18.52
C HIS A 318 -22.79 -14.04 -17.06
N TYR A 319 -23.31 -13.22 -16.15
CA TYR A 319 -23.52 -13.58 -14.75
C TYR A 319 -24.97 -13.31 -14.33
N ASN A 320 -25.44 -14.03 -13.31
CA ASN A 320 -26.72 -13.82 -12.64
C ASN A 320 -26.57 -13.91 -11.11
N GLN A 321 -27.65 -13.58 -10.40
CA GLN A 321 -27.81 -13.91 -8.99
C GLN A 321 -28.73 -15.13 -8.81
N THR A 322 -28.40 -15.97 -7.84
CA THR A 322 -29.25 -17.05 -7.33
C THR A 322 -29.63 -16.77 -5.87
N PHE A 323 -30.44 -17.62 -5.23
CA PHE A 323 -30.80 -17.50 -3.82
C PHE A 323 -29.66 -17.94 -2.89
N ASP A 324 -29.66 -17.53 -1.62
CA ASP A 324 -28.79 -18.14 -0.59
C ASP A 324 -29.38 -19.46 -0.08
N ILE A 325 -28.53 -20.45 0.22
CA ILE A 325 -28.94 -21.69 0.88
C ILE A 325 -29.01 -21.39 2.37
N ILE A 326 -30.24 -21.33 2.89
CA ILE A 326 -30.54 -20.99 4.27
C ILE A 326 -31.23 -22.18 4.93
N GLY A 327 -30.85 -22.52 6.15
CA GLY A 327 -31.49 -23.57 6.94
C GLY A 327 -30.88 -23.70 8.33
N GLY A 328 -31.43 -24.60 9.15
CA GLY A 328 -31.00 -24.78 10.54
C GLY A 328 -31.25 -23.53 11.39
N ARG A 329 -30.73 -23.54 12.62
CA ARG A 329 -30.73 -22.39 13.53
C ARG A 329 -29.31 -22.20 14.06
N ASP A 330 -28.84 -20.95 14.10
CA ASP A 330 -27.61 -20.61 14.80
C ASP A 330 -27.82 -20.64 16.33
N THR A 331 -26.77 -20.33 17.09
CA THR A 331 -26.86 -20.27 18.57
C THR A 331 -27.83 -19.20 19.08
N SER A 332 -28.23 -18.26 18.22
CA SER A 332 -29.17 -17.18 18.50
C SER A 332 -30.61 -17.55 18.10
N GLY A 333 -30.82 -18.71 17.48
CA GLY A 333 -32.11 -19.15 16.95
C GLY A 333 -32.44 -18.64 15.54
N GLU A 334 -31.55 -17.87 14.91
CA GLU A 334 -31.74 -17.27 13.59
C GLU A 334 -31.38 -18.25 12.45
N PRO A 335 -32.00 -18.13 11.26
CA PRO A 335 -31.68 -18.99 10.13
C PRO A 335 -30.22 -18.86 9.68
N TYR A 336 -29.50 -19.97 9.60
CA TYR A 336 -28.09 -19.96 9.19
C TYR A 336 -27.94 -19.98 7.66
N THR A 337 -27.05 -19.14 7.12
CA THR A 337 -26.76 -19.09 5.69
C THR A 337 -25.56 -19.97 5.34
N PHE A 338 -25.80 -21.21 4.92
CA PHE A 338 -24.75 -22.17 4.55
C PHE A 338 -23.92 -21.76 3.34
N SER A 339 -24.49 -20.93 2.46
CA SER A 339 -23.79 -20.44 1.25
C SER A 339 -23.21 -19.03 1.39
N ASP A 340 -23.00 -18.52 2.62
CA ASP A 340 -22.52 -17.15 2.82
C ASP A 340 -21.18 -16.94 2.11
N GLY A 341 -21.17 -16.04 1.12
CA GLY A 341 -19.96 -15.71 0.38
C GLY A 341 -19.62 -16.68 -0.75
N CYS A 342 -20.43 -17.72 -1.01
CA CYS A 342 -20.11 -18.81 -1.94
C CYS A 342 -21.02 -18.84 -3.18
N GLY A 343 -20.47 -18.43 -4.32
CA GLY A 343 -21.12 -18.47 -5.65
C GLY A 343 -20.66 -19.67 -6.47
N ARG A 344 -21.06 -19.70 -7.75
CA ARG A 344 -20.74 -20.80 -8.68
C ARG A 344 -20.18 -20.30 -10.00
N ILE A 345 -19.30 -21.08 -10.62
CA ILE A 345 -18.68 -20.77 -11.92
C ILE A 345 -18.74 -21.99 -12.84
N SER A 346 -19.02 -21.79 -14.13
CA SER A 346 -19.04 -22.90 -15.11
C SER A 346 -17.64 -23.43 -15.40
N VAL A 347 -17.51 -24.73 -15.69
CA VAL A 347 -16.22 -25.40 -16.02
C VAL A 347 -15.48 -24.66 -17.12
N LYS A 348 -16.16 -24.39 -18.25
CA LYS A 348 -15.57 -23.72 -19.41
C LYS A 348 -15.03 -22.32 -19.09
N TYR A 349 -15.66 -21.65 -18.13
CA TYR A 349 -15.20 -20.34 -17.70
C TYR A 349 -14.04 -20.44 -16.70
N ALA A 350 -13.98 -21.47 -15.87
CA ALA A 350 -12.79 -21.74 -15.05
C ALA A 350 -11.56 -22.07 -15.91
N GLU A 351 -11.75 -22.78 -17.03
CA GLU A 351 -10.70 -23.02 -18.05
C GLU A 351 -10.22 -21.72 -18.70
N ASP A 352 -11.14 -20.84 -19.12
CA ASP A 352 -10.79 -19.49 -19.63
C ASP A 352 -9.91 -18.75 -18.59
N ILE A 353 -10.32 -18.75 -17.31
CA ILE A 353 -9.56 -18.10 -16.23
C ILE A 353 -8.18 -18.75 -16.05
N ALA A 354 -8.08 -20.07 -16.11
CA ALA A 354 -6.82 -20.79 -15.94
C ALA A 354 -5.84 -20.49 -17.08
N SER A 355 -6.36 -20.38 -18.32
CA SER A 355 -5.58 -19.96 -19.49
C SER A 355 -5.13 -18.50 -19.36
N ASP A 356 -6.01 -17.59 -18.93
CA ASP A 356 -5.67 -16.18 -18.74
C ASP A 356 -4.64 -15.95 -17.60
N LEU A 357 -4.53 -16.91 -16.67
CA LEU A 357 -3.57 -16.90 -15.56
C LEU A 357 -2.30 -17.74 -15.84
N ASP A 358 -2.13 -18.25 -17.06
CA ASP A 358 -1.01 -19.10 -17.48
C ASP A 358 -0.78 -20.34 -16.59
N LEU A 359 -1.86 -20.96 -16.10
CA LEU A 359 -1.79 -22.13 -15.20
C LEU A 359 -1.57 -23.47 -15.93
N GLY A 360 -1.32 -23.43 -17.24
CA GLY A 360 -1.16 -24.61 -18.09
C GLY A 360 -2.40 -25.50 -18.06
N ASN A 361 -2.21 -26.79 -17.80
CA ASN A 361 -3.30 -27.78 -17.76
C ASN A 361 -4.03 -27.83 -16.40
N CYS A 362 -3.65 -27.00 -15.43
CA CYS A 362 -4.25 -26.99 -14.11
C CYS A 362 -5.43 -26.01 -14.06
N VAL A 363 -6.65 -26.53 -13.94
CA VAL A 363 -7.86 -25.71 -13.77
C VAL A 363 -8.26 -25.70 -12.29
N PRO A 364 -8.19 -24.54 -11.59
CA PRO A 364 -8.59 -24.46 -10.20
C PRO A 364 -10.10 -24.73 -10.01
N SER A 365 -10.46 -25.42 -8.92
CA SER A 365 -11.86 -25.74 -8.58
C SER A 365 -12.58 -24.61 -7.85
N CYS A 366 -11.82 -23.63 -7.33
CA CYS A 366 -12.37 -22.51 -6.59
C CYS A 366 -11.52 -21.24 -6.80
N PHE A 367 -12.21 -20.10 -6.92
CA PHE A 367 -11.58 -18.79 -7.09
C PHE A 367 -12.12 -17.82 -6.06
N GLN A 368 -11.23 -17.12 -5.36
CA GLN A 368 -11.59 -15.96 -4.56
C GLN A 368 -11.70 -14.74 -5.47
N ILE A 369 -12.85 -14.06 -5.43
CA ILE A 369 -13.17 -13.01 -6.37
C ILE A 369 -13.52 -11.68 -5.69
N ARG A 370 -13.35 -10.60 -6.45
CA ARG A 370 -13.95 -9.30 -6.20
C ARG A 370 -14.57 -8.78 -7.49
N PHE A 371 -15.83 -8.39 -7.44
CA PHE A 371 -16.54 -7.89 -8.60
C PHE A 371 -17.48 -6.77 -8.20
N ARG A 372 -17.19 -5.52 -8.56
CA ARG A 372 -17.99 -4.36 -8.12
C ARG A 372 -18.06 -4.32 -6.59
N GLY A 373 -19.23 -4.46 -5.98
CA GLY A 373 -19.39 -4.65 -4.53
C GLY A 373 -19.61 -6.09 -4.08
N ILE A 374 -19.44 -7.06 -4.99
CA ILE A 374 -19.50 -8.49 -4.73
C ILE A 374 -18.13 -8.98 -4.26
N LYS A 375 -18.11 -9.70 -3.13
CA LYS A 375 -16.91 -10.33 -2.57
C LYS A 375 -17.26 -11.73 -2.09
N GLY A 376 -16.43 -12.70 -2.44
CA GLY A 376 -16.58 -14.06 -1.98
C GLY A 376 -15.70 -15.04 -2.73
N VAL A 377 -16.11 -16.28 -2.74
CA VAL A 377 -15.53 -17.36 -3.55
C VAL A 377 -16.54 -17.85 -4.57
N VAL A 378 -16.07 -18.36 -5.69
CA VAL A 378 -16.88 -19.10 -6.68
C VAL A 378 -16.26 -20.47 -6.88
N SER A 379 -17.08 -21.52 -6.80
CA SER A 379 -16.65 -22.90 -7.01
C SER A 379 -17.20 -23.43 -8.33
N VAL A 380 -16.42 -24.29 -8.99
CA VAL A 380 -16.80 -24.89 -10.27
C VAL A 380 -18.06 -25.75 -10.11
N ASP A 381 -19.07 -25.45 -10.94
CA ASP A 381 -20.33 -26.15 -11.00
C ASP A 381 -20.56 -26.66 -12.45
N PRO A 382 -20.35 -27.97 -12.70
CA PRO A 382 -20.57 -28.57 -14.02
C PRO A 382 -21.98 -28.34 -14.59
N TRP A 383 -22.99 -28.24 -13.72
CA TRP A 383 -24.38 -28.04 -14.13
C TRP A 383 -24.61 -26.74 -14.90
N LEU A 384 -23.76 -25.72 -14.71
CA LEU A 384 -23.83 -24.47 -15.49
C LEU A 384 -23.42 -24.67 -16.95
N SER A 385 -22.41 -25.53 -17.18
CA SER A 385 -21.98 -25.93 -18.53
C SER A 385 -23.07 -26.79 -19.18
N ASP A 386 -23.55 -27.81 -18.48
CA ASP A 386 -24.58 -28.73 -18.97
C ASP A 386 -25.85 -27.99 -19.39
N ARG A 387 -26.27 -27.00 -18.60
CA ARG A 387 -27.43 -26.16 -18.91
C ARG A 387 -27.21 -25.34 -20.19
N THR A 388 -26.01 -24.78 -20.35
CA THR A 388 -25.65 -24.01 -21.53
C THR A 388 -25.67 -24.90 -22.78
N GLU A 389 -25.08 -26.10 -22.69
CA GLU A 389 -25.04 -27.07 -23.79
C GLU A 389 -26.43 -27.61 -24.14
N TRP A 390 -27.24 -27.98 -23.13
CA TRP A 390 -28.62 -28.39 -23.31
C TRP A 390 -29.42 -27.32 -24.06
N SER A 391 -29.30 -26.05 -23.65
CA SER A 391 -30.04 -24.96 -24.30
C SER A 391 -29.64 -24.75 -25.76
N GLN A 392 -28.36 -24.94 -26.09
CA GLN A 392 -27.85 -24.85 -27.46
C GLN A 392 -28.33 -26.03 -28.31
N LYS A 393 -28.26 -27.25 -27.77
CA LYS A 393 -28.71 -28.48 -28.44
C LYS A 393 -30.18 -28.41 -28.84
N TYR A 394 -31.04 -27.87 -27.97
CA TYR A 394 -32.48 -27.76 -28.23
C TYR A 394 -32.90 -26.37 -28.76
N SER A 395 -31.95 -25.52 -29.16
CA SER A 395 -32.20 -24.16 -29.67
C SER A 395 -33.13 -23.32 -28.78
N VAL A 396 -33.03 -23.50 -27.46
CA VAL A 396 -33.86 -22.77 -26.50
C VAL A 396 -33.31 -21.35 -26.34
N PRO A 397 -34.06 -20.31 -26.75
CA PRO A 397 -33.57 -18.93 -26.67
C PRO A 397 -33.32 -18.54 -25.21
N ASP A 398 -32.20 -17.86 -24.97
CA ASP A 398 -31.94 -17.25 -23.68
C ASP A 398 -32.78 -15.97 -23.49
N ASN A 399 -32.92 -15.53 -22.25
CA ASN A 399 -33.53 -14.24 -21.95
C ASN A 399 -32.73 -13.10 -22.62
N ARG A 400 -33.43 -12.17 -23.29
CA ARG A 400 -32.84 -11.03 -23.99
C ARG A 400 -32.34 -9.94 -23.03
N GLU A 401 -32.79 -9.94 -21.77
CA GLU A 401 -32.29 -9.03 -20.76
C GLU A 401 -30.82 -9.31 -20.40
N LYS A 402 -29.97 -8.27 -20.50
CA LYS A 402 -28.51 -8.35 -20.32
C LYS A 402 -28.07 -8.98 -18.99
N TYR A 403 -28.88 -8.87 -17.94
CA TYR A 403 -28.58 -9.29 -16.56
C TYR A 403 -29.58 -10.31 -15.97
N LYS A 404 -30.40 -10.96 -16.81
CA LYS A 404 -31.32 -12.04 -16.39
C LYS A 404 -31.23 -13.27 -17.29
N ARG A 405 -30.01 -13.60 -17.74
CA ARG A 405 -29.75 -14.75 -18.63
C ARG A 405 -30.05 -16.05 -17.90
N LYS A 406 -30.87 -16.92 -18.46
CA LYS A 406 -31.21 -18.21 -17.86
C LYS A 406 -30.33 -19.32 -18.42
N ASN A 407 -29.88 -19.24 -19.66
CA ASN A 407 -29.28 -20.39 -20.32
C ASN A 407 -27.77 -20.25 -20.51
N LYS A 408 -27.28 -19.11 -21.00
CA LYS A 408 -25.84 -18.85 -21.21
C LYS A 408 -25.25 -18.16 -19.98
N LEU A 409 -24.90 -18.95 -18.97
CA LEU A 409 -24.41 -18.46 -17.68
C LEU A 409 -23.00 -18.97 -17.38
N ARG A 410 -22.11 -18.02 -17.09
CA ARG A 410 -20.72 -18.31 -16.69
C ARG A 410 -20.55 -18.28 -15.18
N VAL A 411 -21.28 -17.39 -14.48
CA VAL A 411 -21.15 -17.20 -13.03
C VAL A 411 -22.51 -16.95 -12.37
N HIS A 412 -22.72 -17.55 -11.20
CA HIS A 412 -23.80 -17.25 -10.29
C HIS A 412 -23.29 -16.64 -8.99
N PHE A 413 -23.72 -15.42 -8.71
CA PHE A 413 -23.51 -14.77 -7.42
C PHE A 413 -24.69 -15.00 -6.48
N ARG A 414 -24.49 -14.76 -5.19
CA ARG A 414 -25.54 -14.81 -4.16
C ARG A 414 -25.73 -13.46 -3.46
N PRO A 415 -26.90 -13.18 -2.85
CA PRO A 415 -27.14 -11.98 -2.07
C PRO A 415 -26.10 -11.78 -0.98
N SER A 416 -25.74 -12.85 -0.27
CA SER A 416 -24.67 -12.86 0.74
C SER A 416 -23.34 -12.34 0.20
N GLN A 417 -23.02 -12.53 -1.08
CA GLN A 417 -21.79 -12.01 -1.69
C GLN A 417 -21.86 -10.51 -2.02
N ASN A 418 -23.05 -9.91 -2.11
CA ASN A 418 -23.23 -8.49 -2.42
C ASN A 418 -23.09 -7.65 -1.15
N LYS A 419 -22.03 -6.83 -1.09
CA LYS A 419 -21.65 -6.12 0.14
C LYS A 419 -21.87 -4.60 0.06
N PHE A 420 -21.96 -4.04 -1.14
CA PHE A 420 -22.32 -2.65 -1.41
C PHE A 420 -22.70 -2.48 -2.88
N HIS A 421 -23.38 -1.38 -3.23
CA HIS A 421 -23.70 -1.11 -4.63
C HIS A 421 -22.48 -0.50 -5.34
N GLY A 422 -21.79 -1.30 -6.14
CA GLY A 422 -20.58 -0.89 -6.88
C GLY A 422 -20.85 -0.34 -8.28
N SER A 423 -19.91 0.46 -8.80
CA SER A 423 -19.87 1.04 -10.16
C SER A 423 -20.19 0.03 -11.28
N VAL A 424 -20.61 0.48 -12.47
CA VAL A 424 -21.09 -0.35 -13.62
C VAL A 424 -19.97 -1.11 -14.35
N GLU A 425 -19.06 -1.71 -13.60
CA GLU A 425 -17.90 -2.39 -14.16
C GLU A 425 -18.21 -3.80 -14.68
N MET A 426 -17.41 -4.24 -15.66
CA MET A 426 -17.57 -5.52 -16.36
C MET A 426 -16.47 -6.55 -16.02
N TYR A 427 -15.56 -6.22 -15.09
CA TYR A 427 -14.38 -7.05 -14.80
C TYR A 427 -14.47 -7.74 -13.45
N ILE A 428 -14.43 -9.07 -13.43
CA ILE A 428 -14.26 -9.87 -12.22
C ILE A 428 -12.77 -9.95 -11.93
N GLU A 429 -12.38 -9.64 -10.70
CA GLU A 429 -11.00 -9.65 -10.25
C GLU A 429 -10.74 -10.94 -9.46
N ILE A 430 -9.76 -11.75 -9.88
CA ILE A 430 -9.33 -12.94 -9.15
C ILE A 430 -8.28 -12.53 -8.11
N VAL A 431 -8.58 -12.75 -6.84
CA VAL A 431 -7.64 -12.44 -5.74
C VAL A 431 -6.70 -13.60 -5.51
N LYS A 432 -7.23 -14.83 -5.52
CA LYS A 432 -6.51 -16.08 -5.30
C LYS A 432 -7.31 -17.22 -5.93
N TYR A 433 -6.64 -18.27 -6.35
CA TYR A 433 -7.26 -19.51 -6.79
C TYR A 433 -6.90 -20.66 -5.83
N SER A 434 -7.65 -21.76 -5.90
CA SER A 434 -7.38 -22.95 -5.10
C SER A 434 -6.04 -23.57 -5.51
N SER A 435 -5.12 -23.67 -4.58
CA SER A 435 -3.84 -24.35 -4.75
C SER A 435 -3.41 -25.04 -3.45
N PRO A 436 -2.65 -26.15 -3.51
CA PRO A 436 -2.05 -26.75 -2.32
C PRO A 436 -1.18 -25.72 -1.60
N THR A 437 -1.38 -25.55 -0.30
CA THR A 437 -0.59 -24.63 0.53
C THR A 437 0.00 -25.42 1.68
N GLY A 438 1.32 -25.39 1.83
CA GLY A 438 1.99 -25.93 3.01
C GLY A 438 1.51 -25.20 4.26
N VAL A 439 1.14 -25.93 5.30
CA VAL A 439 0.64 -25.35 6.56
C VAL A 439 1.56 -25.74 7.71
N CYS A 440 1.76 -24.80 8.63
CA CYS A 440 2.48 -25.02 9.88
C CYS A 440 1.55 -24.75 11.07
N LEU A 441 1.80 -25.44 12.18
CA LEU A 441 1.13 -25.12 13.44
C LEU A 441 1.69 -23.80 13.98
N ASN A 442 0.82 -22.81 14.18
CA ASN A 442 1.21 -21.58 14.85
C ASN A 442 1.08 -21.73 16.38
N ARG A 443 1.76 -20.86 17.13
CA ARG A 443 1.75 -20.90 18.60
C ARG A 443 0.32 -20.88 19.20
N PRO A 444 -0.63 -20.05 18.73
CA PRO A 444 -2.00 -20.11 19.22
C PRO A 444 -2.69 -21.47 19.03
N PHE A 445 -2.56 -22.10 17.86
CA PHE A 445 -3.14 -23.43 17.63
C PHE A 445 -2.48 -24.50 18.47
N ILE A 446 -1.16 -24.42 18.70
CA ILE A 446 -0.45 -25.32 19.62
C ILE A 446 -1.03 -25.21 21.02
N ALA A 447 -1.24 -23.99 21.53
CA ALA A 447 -1.82 -23.76 22.85
C ALA A 447 -3.26 -24.31 22.96
N ILE A 448 -4.06 -24.15 21.90
CA ILE A 448 -5.42 -24.73 21.84
C ILE A 448 -5.35 -26.26 21.84
N LEU A 449 -4.49 -26.85 21.02
CA LEU A 449 -4.33 -28.31 20.95
C LEU A 449 -3.88 -28.89 22.29
N ASP A 450 -2.95 -28.23 22.96
CA ASP A 450 -2.49 -28.58 24.31
C ASP A 450 -3.65 -28.61 25.31
N GLN A 451 -4.38 -27.48 25.46
CA GLN A 451 -5.49 -27.36 26.40
C GLN A 451 -6.65 -28.33 26.09
N VAL A 452 -7.09 -28.37 24.83
CA VAL A 452 -8.24 -29.20 24.43
C VAL A 452 -7.89 -30.68 24.55
N SER A 453 -6.68 -31.10 24.15
CA SER A 453 -6.28 -32.50 24.28
C SER A 453 -6.18 -32.94 25.74
N ALA A 454 -5.70 -32.06 26.64
CA ALA A 454 -5.68 -32.32 28.08
C ALA A 454 -7.09 -32.54 28.64
N MET A 455 -8.07 -31.74 28.22
CA MET A 455 -9.48 -31.87 28.66
C MET A 455 -10.15 -33.15 28.17
N GLN A 456 -9.74 -33.66 27.00
CA GLN A 456 -10.34 -34.84 26.38
C GLN A 456 -9.76 -36.16 26.92
N GLY A 457 -8.53 -36.13 27.47
CA GLY A 457 -7.96 -37.24 28.24
C GLY A 457 -6.46 -37.40 28.08
N TYR A 458 -5.83 -37.96 29.11
CA TYR A 458 -4.38 -38.10 29.23
C TYR A 458 -3.71 -38.77 28.02
N LYS A 459 -4.24 -39.91 27.54
CA LYS A 459 -3.67 -40.63 26.39
C LYS A 459 -3.69 -39.80 25.10
N LEU A 460 -4.75 -39.03 24.87
CA LEU A 460 -4.84 -38.14 23.71
C LEU A 460 -3.87 -36.98 23.83
N HIS A 461 -3.78 -36.41 25.04
CA HIS A 461 -2.86 -35.32 25.34
C HIS A 461 -1.41 -35.71 25.05
N CYS A 462 -0.91 -36.80 25.62
CA CYS A 462 0.44 -37.30 25.32
C CYS A 462 0.68 -37.49 23.82
N ARG A 463 -0.27 -38.14 23.12
CA ARG A 463 -0.16 -38.34 21.68
C ARG A 463 -0.05 -37.02 20.90
N MET A 464 -0.81 -36.00 21.30
CA MET A 464 -0.77 -34.69 20.63
C MET A 464 0.53 -33.94 20.95
N THR A 465 0.95 -33.90 22.22
CA THR A 465 2.19 -33.22 22.63
C THR A 465 3.41 -33.89 22.01
N ASP A 466 3.48 -35.24 22.02
CA ASP A 466 4.57 -35.99 21.43
C ASP A 466 4.67 -35.74 19.93
N ARG A 467 3.53 -35.68 19.23
CA ARG A 467 3.52 -35.37 17.79
C ARG A 467 3.98 -33.93 17.50
N ILE A 468 3.63 -32.97 18.36
CA ILE A 468 4.08 -31.58 18.21
C ILE A 468 5.60 -31.49 18.42
N CYS A 469 6.14 -32.17 19.45
CA CYS A 469 7.58 -32.25 19.70
C CYS A 469 8.31 -32.93 18.54
N GLU A 470 7.82 -34.06 18.05
CA GLU A 470 8.41 -34.78 16.91
C GLU A 470 8.47 -33.89 15.64
N LEU A 471 7.41 -33.11 15.37
CA LEU A 471 7.39 -32.18 14.25
C LEU A 471 8.38 -31.02 14.43
N LEU A 472 8.55 -30.52 15.66
CA LEU A 472 9.54 -29.51 15.99
C LEU A 472 10.97 -30.05 15.81
N ASP A 473 11.24 -31.25 16.30
CA ASP A 473 12.55 -31.89 16.17
C ASP A 473 12.93 -32.09 14.70
N ARG A 474 12.00 -32.56 13.87
CA ARG A 474 12.20 -32.67 12.42
C ARG A 474 12.54 -31.31 11.79
N GLN A 475 11.81 -30.26 12.17
CA GLN A 475 12.06 -28.92 11.65
C GLN A 475 13.43 -28.38 12.09
N LEU A 476 13.85 -28.64 13.33
CA LEU A 476 15.16 -28.25 13.85
C LEU A 476 16.29 -29.02 13.16
N MET A 477 16.12 -30.32 12.91
CA MET A 477 17.07 -31.13 12.17
C MET A 477 17.20 -30.65 10.72
N GLU A 478 16.10 -30.37 10.02
CA GLU A 478 16.13 -29.81 8.67
C GLU A 478 16.86 -28.46 8.63
N LEU A 479 16.66 -27.60 9.63
CA LEU A 479 17.36 -26.32 9.74
C LEU A 479 18.86 -26.51 10.04
N ALA A 480 19.21 -27.44 10.93
CA ALA A 480 20.60 -27.76 11.25
C ALA A 480 21.34 -28.34 10.03
N GLU A 481 20.73 -29.27 9.30
CA GLU A 481 21.27 -29.81 8.05
C GLU A 481 21.46 -28.71 6.99
N ALA A 482 20.53 -27.76 6.92
CA ALA A 482 20.63 -26.63 5.99
C ALA A 482 21.80 -25.70 6.32
N LEU A 483 22.12 -25.51 7.60
CA LEU A 483 23.25 -24.70 8.05
C LEU A 483 24.60 -25.39 7.83
N MET A 484 24.61 -26.73 7.76
CA MET A 484 25.83 -27.54 7.58
C MET A 484 26.17 -27.81 6.10
N LEU A 485 25.21 -27.63 5.18
CA LEU A 485 25.39 -27.90 3.74
C LEU A 485 24.94 -26.70 2.90
N GLU A 486 25.91 -25.96 2.35
CA GLU A 486 25.72 -24.73 1.57
C GLU A 486 24.74 -24.92 0.38
N ASN A 487 24.75 -26.08 -0.26
CA ASN A 487 23.82 -26.43 -1.35
C ASN A 487 22.35 -26.65 -0.93
N ARG A 488 22.09 -27.00 0.34
CA ARG A 488 20.71 -27.17 0.86
C ARG A 488 20.14 -25.88 1.43
N TYR A 489 21.00 -24.98 1.93
CA TYR A 489 20.64 -23.63 2.36
C TYR A 489 19.92 -22.85 1.24
N VAL A 490 20.43 -22.93 0.01
CA VAL A 490 19.85 -22.27 -1.17
C VAL A 490 18.41 -22.74 -1.43
N ASN A 491 18.13 -24.04 -1.36
CA ASN A 491 16.78 -24.58 -1.61
C ASN A 491 15.74 -24.18 -0.55
N ILE A 492 16.11 -24.11 0.73
CA ILE A 492 15.18 -23.72 1.81
C ILE A 492 14.94 -22.21 1.81
N VAL A 493 15.96 -21.41 1.52
CA VAL A 493 15.82 -19.96 1.37
C VAL A 493 14.98 -19.62 0.13
N LEU A 494 15.20 -20.29 -1.00
CA LEU A 494 14.36 -20.15 -2.21
C LEU A 494 12.91 -20.60 -1.98
N MET A 495 12.68 -21.73 -1.30
CA MET A 495 11.32 -22.18 -0.95
C MET A 495 10.61 -21.20 -0.01
N LYS A 496 11.30 -20.62 0.97
CA LYS A 496 10.71 -19.59 1.85
C LYS A 496 10.48 -18.27 1.11
N LEU A 497 11.37 -17.84 0.22
CA LEU A 497 11.16 -16.63 -0.60
C LEU A 497 10.00 -16.78 -1.60
N LEU A 498 9.78 -17.98 -2.14
CA LEU A 498 8.64 -18.30 -3.02
C LEU A 498 7.30 -18.41 -2.29
N LEU A 499 7.30 -18.66 -0.97
CA LEU A 499 6.10 -18.66 -0.12
C LEU A 499 5.72 -17.26 0.40
N PHE A 500 6.62 -16.27 0.28
CA PHE A 500 6.43 -14.89 0.71
C PHE A 500 6.40 -13.87 -0.44
N SER A 501 6.43 -14.32 -1.70
CA SER A 501 6.02 -13.55 -2.89
C SER A 501 4.58 -13.89 -3.26
#